data_AF-A0A832HUI2-F1
#
_entry.id   AF-A0A832HUI2-F1
#
_cell.length_a   1.000
_cell.length_b   1.000
_cell.length_c   1.000
_cell.angle_alpha   90.00
_cell.angle_beta   90.00
_cell.angle_gamma   90.00
#
_symmetry.space_group_name_H-M   'P 1'
#
loop_
_entity.id
_entity.type
_entity.pdbx_description
1 polymer ?
#
loop_
_entity_poly.entity_id
_entity_poly.type
_entity_poly.pdbx_seq_one_letter_code
_entity_poly.pdbx_strand_id
1 'polypeptide(L)' 'MKTVNKPWIAFKTMAAGAIPPKNAFRFAFQNGADFILAGMFDFEIEEDVKLAIETCKAARERSRPWMA' A
#
# COMPACT_ATOMS: atom_id res chain seq x y z
N MET A 1 -6.63 -2.26 15.10
CA MET A 1 -6.42 -1.19 14.10
C MET A 1 -7.55 -0.18 14.04
N LYS A 2 -8.83 -0.58 13.89
CA LYS A 2 -9.95 0.34 13.66
C LYS A 2 -10.09 1.51 14.65
N THR A 3 -9.63 1.36 15.89
CA THR A 3 -9.69 2.38 16.94
C THR A 3 -8.39 3.17 17.13
N VAL A 4 -7.34 2.88 16.34
CA VAL A 4 -6.01 3.50 16.49
C VAL A 4 -5.88 4.69 15.53
N ASN A 5 -5.89 5.89 16.12
CA ASN A 5 -5.75 7.16 15.40
C ASN A 5 -4.28 7.59 15.27
N LYS A 6 -3.44 6.72 14.70
CA LYS A 6 -2.03 7.00 14.37
C LYS A 6 -1.74 6.51 12.96
N PRO A 7 -0.78 7.08 12.20
CA PRO A 7 -0.40 6.57 10.89
C PRO A 7 0.10 5.12 10.93
N TRP A 8 -0.19 4.34 9.88
CA TRP A 8 0.25 2.95 9.74
C TRP A 8 1.13 2.78 8.51
N ILE A 9 2.20 2.00 8.68
CA ILE A 9 3.02 1.49 7.58
C ILE A 9 2.80 -0.02 7.43
N ALA A 10 2.36 -0.45 6.25
CA ALA A 10 2.29 -1.85 5.90
C ALA A 10 3.65 -2.33 5.39
N PHE A 11 4.16 -3.45 5.89
CA PHE A 11 5.47 -4.00 5.50
C PHE A 11 5.35 -5.48 5.11
N LYS A 12 6.30 -5.97 4.30
CA LYS A 12 6.29 -7.34 3.75
C LYS A 12 5.00 -7.69 2.99
N THR A 13 4.39 -6.70 2.32
CA THR A 13 3.11 -6.82 1.62
C THR A 13 3.18 -7.71 0.38
N MET A 14 4.36 -7.87 -0.22
CA MET A 14 4.56 -8.58 -1.50
C MET A 14 5.04 -10.03 -1.33
N ALA A 15 5.18 -10.52 -0.09
CA ALA A 15 5.61 -11.90 0.20
C ALA A 15 6.84 -12.36 -0.63
N ALA A 16 7.91 -11.55 -0.64
CA ALA A 16 9.12 -11.78 -1.42
C ALA A 16 8.87 -11.94 -2.94
N GLY A 17 7.93 -11.17 -3.49
CA GLY A 17 7.58 -11.18 -4.91
C GLY A 17 6.47 -12.18 -5.29
N ALA A 18 6.03 -13.03 -4.36
CA ALA A 18 4.93 -13.96 -4.61
C ALA A 18 3.57 -13.25 -4.78
N ILE A 19 3.41 -12.05 -4.21
CA ILE A 19 2.23 -11.22 -4.40
C ILE A 19 2.64 -10.00 -5.25
N PRO A 20 2.05 -9.82 -6.45
CA PRO A 20 2.38 -8.69 -7.31
C PRO A 20 2.09 -7.33 -6.65
N PRO A 21 2.89 -6.28 -6.94
CA PRO A 21 2.74 -4.93 -6.39
C PRO A 21 1.31 -4.37 -6.51
N LYS A 22 0.68 -4.52 -7.68
CA LYS A 22 -0.70 -4.08 -7.92
C LYS A 22 -1.71 -4.66 -6.92
N ASN A 23 -1.57 -5.93 -6.57
CA ASN A 23 -2.45 -6.61 -5.63
C ASN A 23 -2.11 -6.21 -4.18
N ALA A 24 -0.82 -6.20 -3.86
CA ALA A 24 -0.32 -5.84 -2.54
C ALA A 24 -0.70 -4.39 -2.15
N PHE A 25 -0.48 -3.44 -3.04
CA PHE A 25 -0.73 -2.01 -2.78
C PHE A 25 -2.22 -1.71 -2.68
N ARG A 26 -3.03 -2.25 -3.60
CA ARG A 26 -4.49 -2.15 -3.52
C ARG A 26 -5.00 -2.68 -2.18
N PHE A 27 -4.58 -3.88 -1.79
CA PHE A 27 -5.03 -4.48 -0.53
C PHE A 27 -4.60 -3.63 0.68
N ALA A 28 -3.33 -3.22 0.74
CA ALA A 28 -2.80 -2.43 1.85
C ALA A 28 -3.54 -1.10 2.01
N PHE A 29 -3.72 -0.35 0.92
CA PHE A 29 -4.44 0.92 0.98
C PHE A 29 -5.94 0.73 1.29
N GLN A 30 -6.63 -0.24 0.70
CA GLN A 30 -8.05 -0.44 1.01
C GLN A 30 -8.29 -0.80 2.49
N ASN A 31 -7.32 -1.47 3.12
CA ASN A 31 -7.41 -1.90 4.51
C ASN A 31 -6.81 -0.89 5.51
N GLY A 32 -6.51 0.33 5.06
CA GLY A 32 -6.19 1.45 5.95
C GLY A 32 -4.71 1.63 6.25
N ALA A 33 -3.80 1.12 5.43
CA ALA A 33 -2.41 1.60 5.46
C ALA A 33 -2.34 3.05 4.95
N ASP A 34 -1.51 3.86 5.60
CA ASP A 34 -1.17 5.21 5.15
C ASP A 34 0.13 5.16 4.30
N PHE A 35 1.05 4.27 4.67
CA PHE A 35 2.30 4.03 3.98
C PHE A 35 2.48 2.55 3.65
N ILE A 36 3.30 2.27 2.63
CA ILE A 36 3.75 0.92 2.28
C ILE A 36 5.27 0.93 2.25
N LEU A 37 5.89 0.01 2.99
CA LEU A 37 7.30 -0.32 2.87
C LEU A 37 7.46 -1.42 1.82
N ALA A 38 7.76 -1.01 0.58
CA ALA A 38 7.97 -1.90 -0.54
C ALA A 38 9.48 -2.15 -0.74
N GLY A 39 9.86 -3.41 -0.90
CA GLY A 39 11.20 -3.81 -1.33
C GLY A 39 11.13 -4.26 -2.77
N MET A 40 11.93 -3.65 -3.63
CA MET A 40 11.94 -3.82 -5.08
C MET A 40 13.36 -3.58 -5.60
N PHE A 41 13.65 -4.01 -6.83
CA PHE A 41 14.86 -3.66 -7.54
C PHE A 41 14.75 -2.26 -8.18
N ASP A 42 15.89 -1.63 -8.48
CA ASP A 42 15.93 -0.27 -9.02
C ASP A 42 15.14 -0.13 -10.34
N PHE A 43 15.13 -1.18 -11.17
CA PHE A 43 14.39 -1.20 -12.44
C PHE A 43 12.87 -1.35 -12.27
N GLU A 44 12.39 -1.72 -11.09
CA GLU A 44 10.96 -1.86 -10.78
C GLU A 44 10.35 -0.55 -10.26
N ILE A 45 11.19 0.40 -9.81
CA ILE A 45 10.75 1.64 -9.14
C ILE A 45 9.71 2.42 -9.94
N GLU A 46 9.92 2.60 -11.24
CA GLU A 46 9.01 3.40 -12.06
C GLU A 46 7.61 2.77 -12.12
N GLU A 47 7.53 1.46 -12.34
CA GLU A 47 6.26 0.73 -12.45
C GLU A 47 5.55 0.67 -11.09
N ASP A 48 6.28 0.34 -10.03
CA ASP A 48 5.73 0.24 -8.69
C ASP A 48 5.20 1.58 -8.18
N VAL A 49 5.88 2.68 -8.46
CA VAL A 49 5.39 4.03 -8.11
C VAL A 49 4.09 4.37 -8.86
N LYS A 50 3.99 4.04 -10.15
CA LYS A 50 2.74 4.23 -10.91
C LYS A 50 1.59 3.45 -10.30
N LEU A 51 1.83 2.18 -9.96
CA LEU A 51 0.84 1.31 -9.29
C LEU A 51 0.46 1.83 -7.91
N ALA A 52 1.43 2.34 -7.13
CA ALA A 52 1.16 2.94 -5.82
C ALA A 52 0.25 4.17 -5.94
N ILE A 53 0.51 5.07 -6.91
CA ILE A 53 -0.32 6.25 -7.17
C ILE A 53 -1.75 5.85 -7.58
N GLU A 54 -1.88 4.91 -8.53
CA GLU A 54 -3.18 4.43 -9.01
C GLU A 54 -4.00 3.82 -7.87
N THR A 55 -3.41 2.89 -7.13
CA THR A 55 -4.10 2.15 -6.06
C THR A 55 -4.41 3.04 -4.86
N CYS A 56 -3.56 4.00 -4.52
CA CYS A 56 -3.82 5.01 -3.50
C CYS A 56 -5.04 5.88 -3.87
N LYS A 57 -5.10 6.40 -5.10
CA LYS A 57 -6.24 7.20 -5.59
C LYS A 57 -7.54 6.39 -5.67
N ALA A 58 -7.44 5.09 -5.93
CA ALA A 58 -8.58 4.19 -5.99
C ALA A 58 -9.09 3.77 -4.60
N ALA A 59 -8.29 3.89 -3.54
CA ALA A 59 -8.64 3.49 -2.18
C ALA A 59 -9.57 4.51 -1.48
N ARG A 60 -10.71 4.80 -2.10
CA ARG A 60 -11.73 5.74 -1.61
C ARG A 60 -12.63 5.12 -0.54
N GLU A 61 -12.94 3.83 -0.68
CA GLU A 61 -13.81 3.07 0.22
C GLU A 61 -13.02 2.34 1.31
N ARG A 62 -12.16 3.08 2.01
CA ARG A 62 -11.40 2.55 3.16
C ARG A 62 -12.19 2.73 4.45
N SER A 63 -12.26 1.67 5.25
CA SER A 63 -12.97 1.70 6.54
C SER A 63 -12.31 2.58 7.61
N ARG A 64 -11.00 2.83 7.45
CA ARG A 64 -10.22 3.74 8.29
C ARG A 64 -9.80 4.93 7.44
N PRO A 65 -9.98 6.19 7.90
CA PRO A 65 -9.54 7.36 7.16
C PRO A 65 -8.02 7.40 7.03
N TRP A 66 -7.53 8.24 6.09
CA TRP A 66 -6.11 8.59 6.02
C TRP A 66 -5.70 9.36 7.27
N MET A 67 -4.54 9.01 7.84
CA MET A 67 -4.00 9.62 9.06
C MET A 67 -2.67 10.37 8.83
N ALA A 68 -2.16 10.37 7.60
CA ALA A 68 -0.97 11.09 7.14
C ALA A 68 -1.19 11.60 5.71
#